data_AF-A0A409XVP5-F1
#
_entry.id   AF-A0A409XVP5-F1
#
_cell.length_a   1.000
_cell.length_b   1.000
_cell.length_c   1.000
_cell.angle_alpha   90.00
_cell.angle_beta   90.00
_cell.angle_gamma   90.00
#
_symmetry.space_group_name_H-M   'P 1'
#
loop_
_entity.id
_entity.type
_entity.pdbx_description
1 polymer ?
#
loop_
_entity_poly.entity_id
_entity_poly.type
_entity_poly.pdbx_seq_one_letter_code
_entity_poly.pdbx_strand_id
1 'polypeptide(L)'
;MANSLSHNGALDISKIAGNGSDELKQLLGDIGEFFHTRRAAGMSTSGFGEAIQRRLRVTEISINKKAEEERKTEARVVMEIEVHEDMLNGGGNIHGGCSAFLVDVCSSITLIAMVKEIQGTLVASVSQSLNLVYHSPAQLGDTLRIVNTTLTVGARAHSVRTERCRSDLILTIPKAMSDSFSNDSGFDISKIAGNCSEETKQLLGNIRTFLRFGGKEGTTQFGDAIQSRLRVTEMTVNKKVEEENKLEAKVVMEIEVQEDMLNPGGNVHGGCSAFLVDVCSSISLYAMILSTQGTMYMTVTQTLDSVYHSPAQPGDTLRIVNITLTLGARSHSARTEIWNVTKHRLVASGTHVKMVPSPLHVEPKL
;
A
#
# COMPACT_ATOMS: atom_id res chain seq x y z
N MET A 1 -18.10 20.15 -15.65
CA MET A 1 -19.35 19.37 -15.59
C MET A 1 -18.95 17.92 -15.55
N ALA A 2 -18.95 17.31 -14.36
CA ALA A 2 -18.52 15.94 -14.17
C ALA A 2 -19.68 15.00 -14.49
N ASN A 3 -19.47 14.09 -15.44
CA ASN A 3 -20.40 12.98 -15.70
C ASN A 3 -20.44 12.08 -14.46
N SER A 4 -21.51 12.21 -13.67
CA SER A 4 -21.88 11.21 -12.68
C SER A 4 -22.32 9.95 -13.42
N LEU A 5 -21.45 8.95 -13.49
CA LEU A 5 -21.85 7.59 -13.82
C LEU A 5 -22.67 7.06 -12.64
N SER A 6 -23.96 7.37 -12.61
CA SER A 6 -24.94 6.64 -11.81
C SER A 6 -25.08 5.26 -12.45
N HIS A 7 -24.41 4.25 -11.91
CA HIS A 7 -24.71 2.86 -12.24
C HIS A 7 -26.07 2.51 -11.62
N ASN A 8 -27.13 2.85 -12.34
CA ASN A 8 -28.52 2.66 -11.93
C ASN A 8 -29.05 1.29 -12.39
N GLY A 9 -28.25 0.24 -12.18
CA GLY A 9 -28.64 -1.14 -12.43
C GLY A 9 -28.49 -1.94 -11.14
N ALA A 10 -29.55 -2.59 -10.68
CA ALA A 10 -29.48 -3.47 -9.52
C ALA A 10 -28.36 -4.51 -9.72
N LEU A 11 -27.50 -4.67 -8.71
CA LEU A 11 -26.42 -5.65 -8.71
C LEU A 11 -26.99 -7.05 -9.01
N ASP A 12 -26.49 -7.68 -10.07
CA ASP A 12 -26.88 -9.04 -10.45
C ASP A 12 -26.09 -10.06 -9.62
N ILE A 13 -26.64 -10.44 -8.46
CA ILE A 13 -26.00 -11.38 -7.53
C ILE A 13 -25.84 -12.79 -8.11
N SER A 14 -26.51 -13.13 -9.22
CA SER A 14 -26.36 -14.44 -9.88
C SER A 14 -24.95 -14.65 -10.44
N LYS A 15 -24.22 -13.56 -10.69
CA LYS A 15 -22.81 -13.57 -11.11
C LYS A 15 -21.82 -13.77 -9.95
N ILE A 16 -22.31 -13.76 -8.71
CA ILE A 16 -21.49 -14.00 -7.52
C ILE A 16 -21.68 -15.45 -7.11
N ALA A 17 -20.65 -16.26 -7.37
CA ALA A 17 -20.62 -17.67 -7.00
C ALA A 17 -20.56 -17.88 -5.48
N GLY A 18 -20.61 -19.13 -5.06
CA GLY A 18 -20.51 -19.51 -3.65
C GLY A 18 -21.86 -19.60 -2.95
N ASN A 19 -21.82 -20.10 -1.71
CA ASN A 19 -22.99 -20.43 -0.90
C ASN A 19 -23.39 -19.32 0.10
N GLY A 20 -22.78 -18.14 0.04
CA GLY A 20 -23.20 -16.99 0.83
C GLY A 20 -24.65 -16.59 0.51
N SER A 21 -25.37 -16.08 1.51
CA SER A 21 -26.78 -15.69 1.35
C SER A 21 -26.96 -14.55 0.34
N ASP A 22 -28.15 -14.46 -0.26
CA ASP A 22 -28.48 -13.39 -1.21
C ASP A 22 -28.36 -12.00 -0.57
N GLU A 23 -28.73 -11.87 0.72
CA GLU A 23 -28.52 -10.62 1.49
C GLU A 23 -27.04 -10.25 1.54
N LEU A 24 -26.16 -11.22 1.79
CA LEU A 24 -24.73 -11.00 1.89
C LEU A 24 -24.11 -10.63 0.53
N LYS A 25 -24.53 -11.33 -0.53
CA LYS A 25 -24.13 -11.03 -1.91
C LYS A 25 -24.61 -9.65 -2.37
N GLN A 26 -25.83 -9.28 -2.01
CA GLN A 26 -26.37 -7.96 -2.32
C GLN A 26 -25.63 -6.85 -1.57
N LEU A 27 -25.27 -7.10 -0.31
CA LEU A 27 -24.59 -6.14 0.55
C LEU A 27 -23.13 -5.89 0.13
N LEU A 28 -22.40 -6.95 -0.19
CA LEU A 28 -20.95 -6.90 -0.40
C LEU A 28 -20.54 -7.05 -1.86
N GLY A 29 -21.47 -7.28 -2.78
CA GLY A 29 -21.12 -7.53 -4.19
C GLY A 29 -20.65 -6.29 -4.95
N ASP A 30 -21.00 -5.08 -4.49
CA ASP A 30 -20.46 -3.82 -4.98
C ASP A 30 -19.63 -3.13 -3.89
N ILE A 31 -18.31 -3.28 -3.97
CA ILE A 31 -17.37 -2.76 -2.97
C ILE A 31 -17.32 -1.24 -2.99
N GLY A 32 -17.40 -0.65 -4.19
CA GLY A 32 -17.40 0.80 -4.36
C GLY A 32 -18.60 1.42 -3.68
N GLU A 33 -19.79 0.89 -3.96
CA GLU A 33 -21.02 1.35 -3.32
C GLU A 33 -21.02 1.06 -1.82
N PHE A 34 -20.59 -0.13 -1.39
CA PHE A 34 -20.53 -0.51 0.02
C PHE A 34 -19.77 0.50 0.89
N PHE A 35 -18.60 0.95 0.43
CA PHE A 35 -17.83 1.96 1.15
C PHE A 35 -18.35 3.37 0.92
N HIS A 36 -18.86 3.69 -0.26
CA HIS A 36 -19.43 5.00 -0.58
C HIS A 36 -20.61 5.34 0.33
N THR A 37 -21.53 4.40 0.58
CA THR A 37 -22.69 4.63 1.47
C THR A 37 -22.32 4.68 2.95
N ARG A 38 -21.06 4.37 3.31
CA ARG A 38 -20.55 4.33 4.69
C ARG A 38 -19.53 5.42 4.98
N ARG A 39 -19.40 6.40 4.09
CA ARG A 39 -18.50 7.54 4.29
C ARG A 39 -18.99 8.43 5.43
N ALA A 40 -18.04 8.90 6.23
CA ALA A 40 -18.29 9.79 7.33
C ALA A 40 -18.91 11.10 6.82
N ALA A 41 -19.87 11.62 7.59
CA ALA A 41 -20.49 12.89 7.26
C ALA A 41 -19.43 14.00 7.18
N GLY A 42 -19.52 14.83 6.15
CA GLY A 42 -18.61 15.95 5.93
C GLY A 42 -17.40 15.66 5.02
N MET A 43 -17.18 14.42 4.59
CA MET A 43 -16.18 14.14 3.55
C MET A 43 -16.63 14.71 2.20
N SER A 44 -15.87 15.64 1.65
CA SER A 44 -16.23 16.40 0.44
C SER A 44 -15.60 15.88 -0.85
N THR A 45 -14.45 15.21 -0.75
CA THR A 45 -13.67 14.63 -1.86
C THR A 45 -13.60 13.11 -1.73
N SER A 46 -12.97 12.40 -2.67
CA SER A 46 -12.88 10.92 -2.67
C SER A 46 -11.92 10.39 -1.60
N GLY A 47 -12.20 9.20 -1.07
CA GLY A 47 -11.36 8.55 -0.05
C GLY A 47 -10.14 7.86 -0.68
N PHE A 48 -9.25 7.34 0.17
CA PHE A 48 -8.04 6.67 -0.32
C PHE A 48 -8.36 5.46 -1.20
N GLY A 49 -7.93 5.52 -2.46
CA GLY A 49 -8.12 4.44 -3.44
C GLY A 49 -9.57 4.18 -3.85
N GLU A 50 -10.49 5.14 -3.68
CA GLU A 50 -11.91 4.96 -4.01
C GLU A 50 -12.15 4.53 -5.47
N ALA A 51 -11.38 5.08 -6.42
CA ALA A 51 -11.48 4.70 -7.83
C ALA A 51 -11.07 3.22 -8.08
N ILE A 52 -10.13 2.70 -7.31
CA ILE A 52 -9.72 1.28 -7.35
C ILE A 52 -10.80 0.42 -6.70
N GLN A 53 -11.39 0.85 -5.58
CA GLN A 53 -12.49 0.13 -4.92
C GLN A 53 -13.70 -0.06 -5.83
N ARG A 54 -14.06 0.97 -6.60
CA ARG A 54 -15.16 0.90 -7.59
C ARG A 54 -14.91 -0.08 -8.75
N ARG A 55 -13.66 -0.50 -8.98
CA ARG A 55 -13.29 -1.48 -10.01
C ARG A 55 -13.10 -2.90 -9.46
N LEU A 56 -13.16 -3.10 -8.14
CA LEU A 56 -13.12 -4.43 -7.55
C LEU A 56 -14.44 -5.14 -7.78
N ARG A 57 -14.39 -6.29 -8.46
CA ARG A 57 -15.55 -7.15 -8.70
C ARG A 57 -15.52 -8.34 -7.75
N VAL A 58 -16.55 -8.51 -6.93
CA VAL A 58 -16.71 -9.75 -6.16
C VAL A 58 -17.21 -10.86 -7.09
N THR A 59 -16.50 -11.97 -7.16
CA THR A 59 -16.86 -13.13 -7.99
C THR A 59 -17.35 -14.31 -7.18
N GLU A 60 -17.04 -14.36 -5.89
CA GLU A 60 -17.46 -15.45 -5.01
C GLU A 60 -17.59 -14.97 -3.56
N ILE A 61 -18.67 -15.38 -2.91
CA ILE A 61 -18.83 -15.30 -1.45
C ILE A 61 -19.29 -16.67 -0.95
N SER A 62 -18.46 -17.30 -0.13
CA SER A 62 -18.73 -18.60 0.46
C SER A 62 -18.57 -18.55 1.98
N ILE A 63 -19.51 -19.12 2.72
CA ILE A 63 -19.42 -19.39 4.16
C ILE A 63 -19.36 -20.91 4.33
N ASN A 64 -18.21 -21.41 4.77
CA ASN A 64 -17.94 -22.83 4.86
C ASN A 64 -17.75 -23.26 6.31
N LYS A 65 -18.04 -24.52 6.62
CA LYS A 65 -17.51 -25.13 7.85
C LYS A 65 -16.04 -25.45 7.65
N LYS A 66 -15.23 -25.21 8.67
CA LYS A 66 -13.82 -25.59 8.63
C LYS A 66 -13.68 -27.11 8.65
N ALA A 67 -12.87 -27.63 7.73
CA ALA A 67 -12.63 -29.07 7.63
C ALA A 67 -12.01 -29.65 8.92
N GLU A 68 -11.10 -28.91 9.56
CA GLU A 68 -10.41 -29.35 10.78
C GLU A 68 -11.16 -29.02 12.08
N GLU A 69 -12.16 -28.13 12.02
CA GLU A 69 -12.93 -27.67 13.18
C GLU A 69 -14.41 -27.48 12.80
N GLU A 70 -15.18 -28.56 12.69
CA GLU A 70 -16.57 -28.53 12.17
C GLU A 70 -17.53 -27.57 12.90
N ARG A 71 -17.21 -27.18 14.14
CA ARG A 71 -17.97 -26.20 14.94
C ARG A 71 -17.67 -24.74 14.57
N LYS A 72 -16.61 -24.50 13.79
CA LYS A 72 -16.21 -23.18 13.32
C LYS A 72 -16.52 -23.05 11.84
N THR A 73 -16.97 -21.86 11.48
CA THR A 73 -17.12 -21.46 10.09
C THR A 73 -15.93 -20.63 9.64
N GLU A 74 -15.76 -20.50 8.34
CA GLU A 74 -14.86 -19.56 7.69
C GLU A 74 -15.57 -18.89 6.50
N ALA A 75 -15.28 -17.61 6.28
CA ALA A 75 -15.68 -16.93 5.06
C ALA A 75 -14.55 -17.00 4.05
N ARG A 76 -14.91 -17.32 2.80
CA ARG A 76 -14.05 -17.25 1.63
C ARG A 76 -14.67 -16.26 0.63
N VAL A 77 -13.97 -15.16 0.35
CA VAL A 77 -14.41 -14.16 -0.62
C VAL A 77 -13.36 -14.00 -1.70
N VAL A 78 -13.79 -14.05 -2.96
CA VAL A 78 -12.91 -13.83 -4.12
C VAL A 78 -13.31 -12.58 -4.85
N MET A 79 -12.30 -11.76 -5.10
CA MET A 79 -12.42 -10.53 -5.87
C MET A 79 -11.49 -10.57 -7.07
N GLU A 80 -11.90 -9.88 -8.12
CA GLU A 80 -11.12 -9.68 -9.33
C GLU A 80 -11.01 -8.19 -9.67
N ILE A 81 -9.85 -7.79 -10.17
CA ILE A 81 -9.60 -6.43 -10.66
C ILE A 81 -8.56 -6.46 -11.76
N GLU A 82 -8.77 -5.67 -12.80
CA GLU A 82 -7.78 -5.40 -13.84
C GLU A 82 -6.79 -4.32 -13.35
N VAL A 83 -5.50 -4.51 -13.61
CA VAL A 83 -4.48 -3.51 -13.26
C VAL A 83 -4.56 -2.35 -14.24
N HIS A 84 -4.78 -1.15 -13.72
CA HIS A 84 -4.77 0.10 -14.48
C HIS A 84 -3.58 1.01 -14.10
N GLU A 85 -3.37 2.07 -14.88
CA GLU A 85 -2.24 2.99 -14.73
C GLU A 85 -2.13 3.60 -13.31
N ASP A 86 -3.26 3.95 -12.70
CA ASP A 86 -3.32 4.54 -11.36
C ASP A 86 -2.95 3.56 -10.21
N MET A 87 -2.65 2.30 -10.54
CA MET A 87 -2.17 1.28 -9.61
C MET A 87 -0.66 1.04 -9.70
N LEU A 88 0.02 1.64 -10.68
CA LEU A 88 1.41 1.36 -11.01
C LEU A 88 2.40 2.22 -10.21
N ASN A 89 3.63 1.72 -10.10
CA ASN A 89 4.82 2.47 -9.69
C ASN A 89 5.60 2.98 -10.91
N GLY A 90 6.67 3.75 -10.68
CA GLY A 90 7.58 4.22 -11.75
C GLY A 90 8.25 3.11 -12.56
N GLY A 91 8.29 1.89 -12.05
CA GLY A 91 8.77 0.71 -12.79
C GLY A 91 7.71 0.05 -13.68
N GLY A 92 6.50 0.61 -13.79
CA GLY A 92 5.42 0.07 -14.64
C GLY A 92 4.73 -1.19 -14.09
N ASN A 93 5.07 -1.61 -12.87
CA ASN A 93 4.41 -2.72 -12.16
C ASN A 93 3.48 -2.16 -11.09
N ILE A 94 2.56 -2.97 -10.56
CA ILE A 94 1.73 -2.55 -9.43
C ILE A 94 2.61 -2.07 -8.27
N HIS A 95 2.24 -0.93 -7.69
CA HIS A 95 2.94 -0.38 -6.53
C HIS A 95 2.82 -1.32 -5.32
N GLY A 96 3.89 -1.43 -4.52
CA GLY A 96 3.89 -2.23 -3.27
C GLY A 96 2.75 -1.80 -2.36
N GLY A 97 2.72 -0.51 -2.01
CA GLY A 97 1.59 0.12 -1.31
C GLY A 97 0.20 -0.06 -1.94
N CYS A 98 0.07 -0.12 -3.28
CA CYS A 98 -1.22 -0.44 -3.91
C CYS A 98 -1.65 -1.89 -3.65
N SER A 99 -0.71 -2.82 -3.67
CA SER A 99 -0.99 -4.21 -3.32
C SER A 99 -1.37 -4.34 -1.84
N ALA A 100 -0.68 -3.61 -0.95
CA ALA A 100 -1.05 -3.54 0.47
C ALA A 100 -2.47 -2.99 0.67
N PHE A 101 -2.83 -1.93 -0.06
CA PHE A 101 -4.18 -1.38 -0.08
C PHE A 101 -5.23 -2.40 -0.54
N LEU A 102 -4.98 -3.12 -1.64
CA LEU A 102 -5.89 -4.16 -2.11
C LEU A 102 -6.10 -5.25 -1.05
N VAL A 103 -5.03 -5.73 -0.41
CA VAL A 103 -5.15 -6.74 0.66
C VAL A 103 -5.91 -6.18 1.86
N ASP A 104 -5.65 -4.94 2.28
CA ASP A 104 -6.36 -4.27 3.37
C ASP A 104 -7.87 -4.18 3.11
N VAL A 105 -8.26 -3.77 1.90
CA VAL A 105 -9.66 -3.68 1.48
C VAL A 105 -10.31 -5.07 1.37
N CYS A 106 -9.69 -6.00 0.63
CA CYS A 106 -10.28 -7.29 0.34
C CYS A 106 -10.44 -8.17 1.61
N SER A 107 -9.45 -8.12 2.50
CA SER A 107 -9.54 -8.82 3.78
C SER A 107 -10.62 -8.23 4.69
N SER A 108 -10.78 -6.90 4.71
CA SER A 108 -11.83 -6.23 5.48
C SER A 108 -13.24 -6.65 5.04
N ILE A 109 -13.49 -6.74 3.74
CA ILE A 109 -14.77 -7.22 3.19
C ILE A 109 -15.07 -8.66 3.63
N THR A 110 -14.02 -9.49 3.67
CA THR A 110 -14.13 -10.89 4.08
C THR A 110 -14.45 -11.01 5.57
N LEU A 111 -13.85 -10.16 6.41
CA LEU A 111 -14.19 -10.06 7.82
C LEU A 111 -15.61 -9.58 8.04
N ILE A 112 -16.04 -8.56 7.29
CA ILE A 112 -17.41 -8.03 7.38
C ILE A 112 -18.41 -9.12 7.00
N ALA A 113 -18.11 -9.91 5.97
CA ALA A 113 -18.95 -11.04 5.58
C ALA A 113 -19.13 -12.05 6.71
N MET A 114 -18.01 -12.43 7.34
CA MET A 114 -18.00 -13.39 8.44
C MET A 114 -18.68 -12.84 9.70
N VAL A 115 -18.46 -11.57 10.03
CA VAL A 115 -19.08 -10.93 11.21
C VAL A 115 -20.58 -10.80 11.02
N LYS A 116 -21.05 -10.40 9.83
CA LYS A 116 -22.46 -10.32 9.50
C LYS A 116 -23.14 -11.69 9.61
N GLU A 117 -22.47 -12.76 9.17
CA GLU A 117 -22.97 -14.14 9.32
C GLU A 117 -23.10 -14.56 10.79
N ILE A 118 -22.06 -14.33 11.60
CA ILE A 118 -22.05 -14.75 13.02
C ILE A 118 -23.02 -13.92 13.87
N GLN A 119 -23.06 -12.60 13.66
CA GLN A 119 -23.72 -11.66 14.57
C GLN A 119 -25.06 -11.13 14.02
N GLY A 120 -25.38 -11.42 12.76
CA GLY A 120 -26.57 -10.89 12.07
C GLY A 120 -26.53 -9.38 11.78
N THR A 121 -25.53 -8.66 12.29
CA THR A 121 -25.40 -7.20 12.18
C THR A 121 -24.03 -6.81 11.65
N LEU A 122 -23.93 -5.62 11.07
CA LEU A 122 -22.67 -5.07 10.63
C LEU A 122 -21.98 -4.37 11.80
N VAL A 123 -20.73 -4.75 12.03
CA VAL A 123 -19.85 -4.07 12.96
C VAL A 123 -18.75 -3.37 12.17
N ALA A 124 -18.60 -2.07 12.38
CA ALA A 124 -17.49 -1.33 11.83
C ALA A 124 -16.19 -1.90 12.41
N SER A 125 -15.28 -2.32 11.53
CA SER A 125 -13.97 -2.82 11.91
C SER A 125 -12.88 -2.00 11.22
N VAL A 126 -11.70 -2.00 11.83
CA VAL A 126 -10.49 -1.39 11.26
C VAL A 126 -9.37 -2.40 11.37
N SER A 127 -8.46 -2.38 10.40
CA SER A 127 -7.25 -3.20 10.43
C SER A 127 -6.43 -2.86 11.67
N GLN A 128 -5.90 -3.89 12.34
CA GLN A 128 -4.98 -3.75 13.49
C GLN A 128 -3.54 -4.08 13.09
N SER A 129 -3.36 -5.00 12.16
CA SER A 129 -2.07 -5.31 11.56
C SER A 129 -2.24 -5.86 10.14
N LEU A 130 -1.19 -5.73 9.33
CA LEU A 130 -1.09 -6.20 7.96
C LEU A 130 0.31 -6.78 7.76
N ASN A 131 0.43 -8.02 7.29
CA ASN A 131 1.70 -8.68 7.01
C ASN A 131 1.67 -9.23 5.58
N LEU A 132 2.63 -8.82 4.75
CA LEU A 132 2.61 -9.07 3.32
C LEU A 132 3.94 -9.64 2.85
N VAL A 133 3.85 -10.67 2.00
CA VAL A 133 4.98 -11.23 1.25
C VAL A 133 4.66 -11.14 -0.24
N TYR A 134 5.58 -10.57 -1.00
CA TYR A 134 5.42 -10.30 -2.42
C TYR A 134 6.18 -11.35 -3.22
N HIS A 135 5.46 -12.15 -4.00
CA HIS A 135 6.07 -13.27 -4.73
C HIS A 135 6.39 -12.93 -6.19
N SER A 136 5.55 -12.11 -6.84
CA SER A 136 5.70 -11.80 -8.26
C SER A 136 5.04 -10.46 -8.61
N PRO A 137 5.60 -9.72 -9.59
CA PRO A 137 5.01 -8.46 -10.05
C PRO A 137 3.74 -8.72 -10.86
N ALA A 138 2.89 -7.68 -10.95
CA ALA A 138 1.80 -7.60 -11.93
C ALA A 138 1.90 -6.28 -12.70
N GLN A 139 1.52 -6.29 -13.96
CA GLN A 139 1.65 -5.20 -14.93
C GLN A 139 0.29 -4.69 -15.38
N LEU A 140 0.30 -3.56 -16.08
CA LEU A 140 -0.88 -2.98 -16.71
C LEU A 140 -1.64 -4.02 -17.57
N GLY A 141 -2.95 -4.11 -17.39
CA GLY A 141 -3.83 -5.05 -18.08
C GLY A 141 -3.90 -6.46 -17.45
N ASP A 142 -3.02 -6.79 -16.49
CA ASP A 142 -3.13 -8.06 -15.77
C ASP A 142 -4.45 -8.11 -14.99
N THR A 143 -5.17 -9.22 -15.06
CA THR A 143 -6.29 -9.48 -14.15
C THR A 143 -5.77 -10.16 -12.89
N LEU A 144 -6.05 -9.53 -11.76
CA LEU A 144 -5.70 -10.03 -10.43
C LEU A 144 -6.89 -10.76 -9.84
N ARG A 145 -6.66 -12.01 -9.41
CA ARG A 145 -7.60 -12.78 -8.61
C ARG A 145 -7.14 -12.77 -7.16
N ILE A 146 -7.94 -12.18 -6.27
CA ILE A 146 -7.65 -11.99 -4.85
C ILE A 146 -8.57 -12.90 -4.04
N VAL A 147 -7.99 -13.95 -3.45
CA VAL A 147 -8.70 -14.93 -2.63
C VAL A 147 -8.46 -14.62 -1.16
N ASN A 148 -9.53 -14.46 -0.40
CA ASN A 148 -9.47 -14.11 1.01
C ASN A 148 -10.17 -15.20 1.81
N THR A 149 -9.52 -15.73 2.84
CA THR A 149 -10.09 -16.75 3.72
C THR A 149 -9.89 -16.35 5.19
N THR A 150 -10.97 -16.30 5.97
CA THR A 150 -10.86 -16.02 7.41
C THR A 150 -10.19 -17.18 8.13
N LEU A 151 -9.19 -16.87 8.96
CA LEU A 151 -8.53 -17.87 9.80
C LEU A 151 -9.17 -17.92 11.18
N THR A 152 -9.24 -16.80 11.91
CA THR A 152 -9.86 -16.77 13.24
C THR A 152 -10.73 -15.54 13.36
N VAL A 153 -11.92 -15.69 13.92
CA VAL A 153 -12.83 -14.58 14.23
C VAL A 153 -13.19 -14.69 15.71
N GLY A 154 -12.53 -13.89 16.54
CA GLY A 154 -12.76 -13.84 17.99
C GLY A 154 -13.51 -12.57 18.41
N ALA A 155 -13.77 -12.40 19.72
CA ALA A 155 -14.52 -11.23 20.22
C ALA A 155 -13.79 -9.88 20.06
N ARG A 156 -12.45 -9.89 19.90
CA ARG A 156 -11.61 -8.68 19.86
C ARG A 156 -10.61 -8.64 18.71
N ALA A 157 -10.31 -9.77 18.08
CA ALA A 157 -9.30 -9.89 17.04
C ALA A 157 -9.76 -10.89 15.99
N HIS A 158 -9.53 -10.53 14.73
CA HIS A 158 -9.86 -11.34 13.58
C HIS A 158 -8.67 -11.40 12.64
N SER A 159 -8.50 -12.51 11.93
CA SER A 159 -7.41 -12.70 10.95
C SER A 159 -7.93 -13.28 9.65
N VAL A 160 -7.36 -12.81 8.55
CA VAL A 160 -7.67 -13.25 7.18
C VAL A 160 -6.35 -13.52 6.47
N ARG A 161 -6.28 -14.64 5.75
CA ARG A 161 -5.23 -14.91 4.78
C ARG A 161 -5.71 -14.42 3.42
N THR A 162 -4.86 -13.66 2.73
CA THR A 162 -5.15 -13.17 1.37
C THR A 162 -4.09 -13.67 0.42
N GLU A 163 -4.51 -14.29 -0.67
CA GLU A 163 -3.64 -14.82 -1.72
C GLU A 163 -4.02 -14.18 -3.04
N ARG A 164 -3.01 -13.64 -3.74
CA ARG A 164 -3.21 -13.00 -5.04
C ARG A 164 -2.55 -13.82 -6.14
N CYS A 165 -3.34 -14.19 -7.14
CA CYS A 165 -2.88 -14.88 -8.33
C CYS A 165 -3.11 -14.02 -9.58
N ARG A 166 -2.23 -14.15 -10.57
CA ARG A 166 -2.34 -13.49 -11.88
C ARG A 166 -2.73 -14.52 -12.93
N SER A 167 -3.58 -14.14 -13.90
CA SER A 167 -4.04 -15.06 -14.94
C SER A 167 -3.08 -15.26 -16.13
N ASP A 168 -2.22 -14.32 -16.55
CA ASP A 168 -1.35 -14.49 -17.74
C ASP A 168 0.01 -13.76 -17.64
N LEU A 169 1.06 -14.22 -18.35
CA LEU A 169 2.47 -13.79 -18.22
C LEU A 169 3.02 -13.13 -19.49
N ILE A 170 3.44 -11.85 -19.38
CA ILE A 170 4.63 -11.32 -20.07
C ILE A 170 5.41 -10.50 -19.03
N LEU A 171 6.69 -10.81 -18.81
CA LEU A 171 7.55 -10.10 -17.87
C LEU A 171 8.35 -9.03 -18.64
N THR A 172 8.09 -7.74 -18.38
CA THR A 172 8.95 -6.67 -18.86
C THR A 172 9.38 -5.83 -17.65
N ILE A 173 10.68 -5.85 -17.35
CA ILE A 173 11.29 -4.96 -16.34
C ILE A 173 11.97 -3.82 -17.11
N PRO A 174 11.80 -2.55 -16.72
CA PRO A 174 12.53 -1.44 -17.34
C PRO A 174 14.05 -1.58 -17.19
N LYS A 175 14.75 -1.05 -18.20
CA LYS A 175 16.21 -1.03 -18.33
C LYS A 175 16.88 -0.40 -17.10
N ALA A 176 18.15 -0.76 -16.86
CA ALA A 176 18.99 -0.14 -15.84
C ALA A 176 18.90 1.40 -15.92
N MET A 177 18.83 2.00 -14.74
CA MET A 177 18.77 3.44 -14.49
C MET A 177 20.15 4.05 -14.82
N SER A 178 20.43 4.19 -16.12
CA SER A 178 21.63 4.83 -16.64
C SER A 178 21.24 6.11 -17.36
N ASP A 179 20.91 7.16 -16.60
CA ASP A 179 20.88 8.54 -17.12
C ASP A 179 21.04 9.54 -15.97
N SER A 180 21.71 10.64 -16.29
CA SER A 180 21.99 11.77 -15.41
C SER A 180 20.71 12.34 -14.80
N PHE A 181 20.62 12.38 -13.48
CA PHE A 181 19.56 13.10 -12.77
C PHE A 181 19.57 14.56 -13.22
N SER A 182 18.47 15.04 -13.80
CA SER A 182 18.32 16.47 -14.09
C SER A 182 18.21 17.20 -12.75
N ASN A 183 19.21 18.01 -12.41
CA ASN A 183 19.16 18.89 -11.26
C ASN A 183 18.01 19.88 -11.44
N ASP A 184 16.92 19.68 -10.70
CA ASP A 184 15.89 20.70 -10.54
C ASP A 184 16.46 21.82 -9.67
N SER A 185 17.07 22.81 -10.33
CA SER A 185 17.73 23.95 -9.67
C SER A 185 16.83 24.79 -8.75
N GLY A 186 15.51 24.52 -8.72
CA GLY A 186 14.55 25.22 -7.85
C GLY A 186 14.24 24.52 -6.52
N PHE A 187 14.72 23.29 -6.28
CA PHE A 187 14.44 22.59 -5.02
C PHE A 187 15.37 23.07 -3.88
N ASP A 188 14.78 23.60 -2.81
CA ASP A 188 15.52 24.18 -1.69
C ASP A 188 15.91 23.13 -0.64
N ILE A 189 17.13 22.60 -0.78
CA ILE A 189 17.72 21.60 0.13
C ILE A 189 18.05 22.15 1.53
N SER A 190 18.08 23.47 1.73
CA SER A 190 18.39 24.08 3.05
C SER A 190 17.36 23.72 4.12
N LYS A 191 16.17 23.31 3.69
CA LYS A 191 15.07 22.82 4.55
C LYS A 191 15.26 21.37 5.01
N ILE A 192 16.26 20.66 4.49
CA ILE A 192 16.57 19.28 4.85
C ILE A 192 17.75 19.26 5.81
N ALA A 193 17.46 19.04 7.08
CA ALA A 193 18.47 18.86 8.11
C ALA A 193 19.26 17.55 7.90
N GLY A 194 20.41 17.45 8.56
CA GLY A 194 21.23 16.23 8.59
C GLY A 194 22.45 16.27 7.68
N ASN A 195 23.20 15.17 7.70
CA ASN A 195 24.58 15.07 7.21
C ASN A 195 24.73 14.32 5.87
N CYS A 196 23.64 13.92 5.22
CA CYS A 196 23.71 13.42 3.84
C CYS A 196 24.27 14.50 2.90
N SER A 197 24.94 14.08 1.81
CA SER A 197 25.46 15.00 0.81
C SER A 197 24.34 15.84 0.16
N GLU A 198 24.68 17.05 -0.29
CA GLU A 198 23.74 17.93 -1.00
C GLU A 198 23.15 17.25 -2.24
N GLU A 199 23.93 16.43 -2.96
CA GLU A 199 23.44 15.62 -4.08
C GLU A 199 22.38 14.60 -3.63
N THR A 200 22.60 13.89 -2.52
CA THR A 200 21.62 12.95 -1.95
C THR A 200 20.35 13.69 -1.53
N LYS A 201 20.48 14.84 -0.86
CA LYS A 201 19.35 15.67 -0.43
C LYS A 201 18.58 16.23 -1.62
N GLN A 202 19.25 16.67 -2.67
CA GLN A 202 18.65 17.16 -3.90
C GLN A 202 17.83 16.06 -4.58
N LEU A 203 18.43 14.88 -4.73
CA LEU A 203 17.80 13.77 -5.43
C LEU A 203 16.61 13.18 -4.67
N LEU A 204 16.80 12.86 -3.40
CA LEU A 204 15.80 12.15 -2.60
C LEU A 204 14.84 13.09 -1.86
N GLY A 205 15.22 14.36 -1.68
CA GLY A 205 14.36 15.39 -1.10
C GLY A 205 13.20 15.77 -2.01
N ASN A 206 13.43 15.77 -3.32
CA ASN A 206 12.38 15.98 -4.32
C ASN A 206 11.66 14.66 -4.63
N ILE A 207 10.86 14.18 -3.67
CA ILE A 207 10.16 12.88 -3.72
C ILE A 207 9.36 12.73 -5.02
N ARG A 208 8.67 13.79 -5.46
CA ARG A 208 7.87 13.77 -6.69
C ARG A 208 8.73 13.44 -7.91
N THR A 209 9.86 14.12 -8.06
CA THR A 209 10.78 13.87 -9.17
C THR A 209 11.41 12.48 -9.05
N PHE A 210 11.78 12.08 -7.84
CA PHE A 210 12.42 10.80 -7.58
C PHE A 210 11.52 9.59 -7.88
N LEU A 211 10.29 9.58 -7.36
CA LEU A 211 9.37 8.43 -7.53
C LEU A 211 8.80 8.35 -8.95
N ARG A 212 8.73 9.49 -9.65
CA ARG A 212 8.38 9.51 -11.08
C ARG A 212 9.50 9.03 -11.99
N PHE A 213 10.70 8.82 -11.45
CA PHE A 213 11.82 8.32 -12.24
C PHE A 213 11.49 6.95 -12.86
N GLY A 214 11.67 6.84 -14.18
CA GLY A 214 11.32 5.66 -14.97
C GLY A 214 9.85 5.57 -15.39
N GLY A 215 8.98 6.42 -14.84
CA GLY A 215 7.58 6.53 -15.25
C GLY A 215 7.43 7.21 -16.62
N LYS A 216 6.35 6.90 -17.33
CA LYS A 216 5.99 7.62 -18.55
C LYS A 216 5.55 9.05 -18.19
N GLU A 217 6.04 10.03 -18.94
CA GLU A 217 5.63 11.42 -18.77
C GLU A 217 4.12 11.55 -18.98
N GLY A 218 3.45 12.31 -18.10
CA GLY A 218 2.00 12.51 -18.15
C GLY A 218 1.13 11.42 -17.52
N THR A 219 1.69 10.33 -16.99
CA THR A 219 0.89 9.31 -16.28
C THR A 219 0.85 9.53 -14.77
N THR A 220 -0.28 9.17 -14.14
CA THR A 220 -0.45 9.22 -12.69
C THR A 220 -0.11 7.87 -12.07
N GLN A 221 0.83 7.85 -11.13
CA GLN A 221 1.17 6.66 -10.34
C GLN A 221 0.25 6.51 -9.12
N PHE A 222 0.26 5.33 -8.51
CA PHE A 222 -0.51 5.09 -7.28
C PHE A 222 -0.08 6.05 -6.15
N GLY A 223 -1.04 6.81 -5.65
CA GLY A 223 -0.82 7.76 -4.56
C GLY A 223 -0.01 9.01 -4.94
N ASP A 224 0.11 9.34 -6.22
CA ASP A 224 0.87 10.51 -6.72
C ASP A 224 0.47 11.83 -6.01
N ALA A 225 -0.83 12.04 -5.77
CA ALA A 225 -1.33 13.21 -5.03
C ALA A 225 -0.78 13.28 -3.58
N ILE A 226 -0.68 12.15 -2.89
CA ILE A 226 -0.15 12.06 -1.52
C ILE A 226 1.37 12.21 -1.54
N GLN A 227 2.05 11.55 -2.49
CA GLN A 227 3.50 11.66 -2.66
C GLN A 227 3.95 13.10 -2.91
N SER A 228 3.17 13.85 -3.69
CA SER A 228 3.46 15.25 -4.00
C SER A 228 3.40 16.19 -2.79
N ARG A 229 2.73 15.76 -1.70
CA ARG A 229 2.59 16.52 -0.44
C ARG A 229 3.55 16.07 0.65
N LEU A 230 4.30 14.97 0.45
CA LEU A 230 5.34 14.53 1.39
C LEU A 230 6.53 15.50 1.34
N ARG A 231 6.96 15.96 2.52
CA ARG A 231 8.13 16.82 2.66
C ARG A 231 9.22 16.10 3.46
N VAL A 232 10.40 15.92 2.87
CA VAL A 232 11.58 15.47 3.61
C VAL A 232 12.08 16.63 4.49
N THR A 233 12.29 16.36 5.78
CA THR A 233 12.76 17.37 6.75
C THR A 233 14.13 17.03 7.34
N GLU A 234 14.52 15.75 7.33
CA GLU A 234 15.79 15.28 7.89
C GLU A 234 16.31 14.09 7.07
N MET A 235 17.60 14.10 6.74
CA MET A 235 18.31 12.98 6.14
C MET A 235 19.71 12.84 6.76
N THR A 236 19.92 11.75 7.48
CA THR A 236 21.22 11.46 8.09
C THR A 236 21.69 10.04 7.78
N VAL A 237 23.00 9.86 7.63
CA VAL A 237 23.66 8.56 7.64
C VAL A 237 24.72 8.58 8.72
N ASN A 238 24.58 7.70 9.72
CA ASN A 238 25.44 7.65 10.89
C ASN A 238 25.93 6.22 11.15
N LYS A 239 26.97 6.08 11.97
CA LYS A 239 27.32 4.77 12.54
C LYS A 239 26.23 4.32 13.51
N LYS A 240 25.91 3.03 13.51
CA LYS A 240 24.99 2.44 14.48
C LYS A 240 25.60 2.47 15.87
N VAL A 241 24.78 2.80 16.85
CA VAL A 241 25.20 2.82 18.26
C VAL A 241 25.52 1.41 18.74
N GLU A 242 24.77 0.41 18.29
CA GLU A 242 24.91 -0.99 18.71
C GLU A 242 26.01 -1.74 17.96
N GLU A 243 26.46 -1.23 16.80
CA GLU A 243 27.49 -1.84 15.96
C GLU A 243 28.18 -0.74 15.14
N GLU A 244 29.24 -0.14 15.69
CA GLU A 244 29.91 1.04 15.13
C GLU A 244 30.49 0.83 13.71
N ASN A 245 30.68 -0.44 13.29
CA ASN A 245 31.14 -0.78 11.94
C ASN A 245 30.02 -0.79 10.90
N LYS A 246 28.76 -0.65 11.32
CA LYS A 246 27.60 -0.57 10.43
C LYS A 246 27.05 0.84 10.41
N LEU A 247 26.49 1.21 9.27
CA LEU A 247 25.80 2.47 9.10
C LEU A 247 24.28 2.28 9.25
N GLU A 248 23.60 3.35 9.63
CA GLU A 248 22.15 3.51 9.48
C GLU A 248 21.81 4.85 8.84
N ALA A 249 20.84 4.81 7.94
CA ALA A 249 20.22 6.00 7.38
C ALA A 249 18.91 6.24 8.13
N LYS A 250 18.70 7.49 8.54
CA LYS A 250 17.45 7.98 9.09
C LYS A 250 16.93 9.07 8.17
N VAL A 251 15.68 8.90 7.72
CA VAL A 251 14.96 9.90 6.93
C VAL A 251 13.65 10.23 7.63
N VAL A 252 13.44 11.51 7.89
CA VAL A 252 12.19 12.02 8.46
C VAL A 252 11.42 12.79 7.40
N MET A 253 10.13 12.47 7.29
CA MET A 253 9.20 13.16 6.41
C MET A 253 8.00 13.67 7.18
N GLU A 254 7.36 14.71 6.65
CA GLU A 254 6.14 15.27 7.20
C GLU A 254 5.06 15.37 6.12
N ILE A 255 3.81 15.16 6.52
CA ILE A 255 2.63 15.34 5.68
C ILE A 255 1.42 15.71 6.53
N GLU A 256 0.56 16.58 6.00
CA GLU A 256 -0.74 16.88 6.59
C GLU A 256 -1.80 15.89 6.08
N VAL A 257 -2.60 15.34 7.00
CA VAL A 257 -3.70 14.44 6.65
C VAL A 257 -4.78 15.20 5.90
N GLN A 258 -5.15 14.71 4.72
CA GLN A 258 -6.27 15.21 3.92
C GLN A 258 -7.25 14.08 3.59
N GLU A 259 -8.40 14.45 3.03
CA GLU A 259 -9.53 13.54 2.78
C GLU A 259 -9.20 12.36 1.84
N ASP A 260 -8.29 12.57 0.88
CA ASP A 260 -7.78 11.55 -0.04
C ASP A 260 -6.95 10.44 0.64
N MET A 261 -6.63 10.60 1.93
CA MET A 261 -5.92 9.62 2.75
C MET A 261 -6.84 8.79 3.63
N LEU A 262 -8.13 9.12 3.68
CA LEU A 262 -9.05 8.58 4.69
C LEU A 262 -9.77 7.31 4.23
N ASN A 263 -10.13 6.49 5.21
CA ASN A 263 -11.15 5.47 5.10
C ASN A 263 -12.56 6.07 5.22
N PRO A 264 -13.62 5.29 4.95
CA PRO A 264 -15.00 5.75 5.13
C PRO A 264 -15.32 6.17 6.57
N GLY A 265 -14.59 5.70 7.58
CA GLY A 265 -14.73 6.14 8.97
C GLY A 265 -14.11 7.51 9.28
N GLY A 266 -13.55 8.21 8.29
CA GLY A 266 -12.97 9.56 8.46
C GLY A 266 -11.59 9.58 9.11
N ASN A 267 -10.91 8.44 9.21
CA ASN A 267 -9.53 8.34 9.72
C ASN A 267 -8.60 7.88 8.59
N VAL A 268 -7.29 8.12 8.71
CA VAL A 268 -6.29 7.62 7.74
C VAL A 268 -6.49 6.12 7.50
N HIS A 269 -6.61 5.73 6.24
CA HIS A 269 -6.84 4.35 5.84
C HIS A 269 -5.65 3.45 6.22
N GLY A 270 -5.91 2.20 6.61
CA GLY A 270 -4.86 1.20 6.88
C GLY A 270 -3.93 1.04 5.68
N GLY A 271 -4.49 0.76 4.50
CA GLY A 271 -3.79 0.79 3.22
C GLY A 271 -3.02 2.09 2.90
N CYS A 272 -3.52 3.27 3.30
CA CYS A 272 -2.77 4.53 3.13
C CYS A 272 -1.55 4.56 4.05
N SER A 273 -1.69 4.09 5.29
CA SER A 273 -0.57 3.98 6.22
C SER A 273 0.48 2.99 5.72
N ALA A 274 0.07 1.82 5.21
CA ALA A 274 0.97 0.85 4.60
C ALA A 274 1.67 1.40 3.34
N PHE A 275 0.96 2.18 2.53
CA PHE A 275 1.54 2.91 1.40
C PHE A 275 2.60 3.93 1.84
N LEU A 276 2.35 4.69 2.90
CA LEU A 276 3.33 5.62 3.47
C LEU A 276 4.57 4.87 4.00
N VAL A 277 4.39 3.71 4.66
CA VAL A 277 5.51 2.84 5.06
C VAL A 277 6.31 2.41 3.84
N ASP A 278 5.67 1.91 2.78
CA ASP A 278 6.31 1.43 1.55
C ASP A 278 7.15 2.52 0.86
N VAL A 279 6.57 3.71 0.68
CA VAL A 279 7.23 4.85 0.03
C VAL A 279 8.33 5.43 0.90
N CYS A 280 8.03 5.80 2.14
CA CYS A 280 8.96 6.59 2.96
C CYS A 280 10.20 5.78 3.36
N SER A 281 10.04 4.48 3.65
CA SER A 281 11.17 3.61 3.93
C SER A 281 12.00 3.28 2.68
N SER A 282 11.41 3.30 1.49
CA SER A 282 12.18 3.18 0.25
C SER A 282 13.19 4.32 0.11
N ILE A 283 12.80 5.55 0.48
CA ILE A 283 13.71 6.71 0.44
C ILE A 283 14.86 6.57 1.43
N SER A 284 14.62 6.05 2.65
CA SER A 284 15.73 5.81 3.60
C SER A 284 16.69 4.73 3.14
N LEU A 285 16.18 3.68 2.50
CA LEU A 285 17.01 2.66 1.85
C LEU A 285 17.85 3.26 0.73
N TYR A 286 17.28 4.12 -0.13
CA TYR A 286 18.04 4.79 -1.18
C TYR A 286 19.07 5.79 -0.64
N ALA A 287 18.79 6.48 0.46
CA ALA A 287 19.77 7.35 1.12
C ALA A 287 20.99 6.53 1.58
N MET A 288 20.75 5.36 2.18
CA MET A 288 21.82 4.43 2.56
C MET A 288 22.60 3.92 1.34
N ILE A 289 21.91 3.50 0.27
CA ILE A 289 22.53 2.98 -0.94
C ILE A 289 23.45 4.03 -1.58
N LEU A 290 22.96 5.26 -1.77
CA LEU A 290 23.75 6.36 -2.32
C LEU A 290 24.97 6.68 -1.46
N SER A 291 24.80 6.77 -0.14
CA SER A 291 25.90 7.08 0.78
C SER A 291 26.96 5.98 0.89
N THR A 292 26.63 4.73 0.58
CA THR A 292 27.57 3.59 0.75
C THR A 292 28.14 3.05 -0.55
N GLN A 293 27.39 3.11 -1.65
CA GLN A 293 27.77 2.53 -2.93
C GLN A 293 28.05 3.58 -4.01
N GLY A 294 27.73 4.86 -3.76
CA GLY A 294 27.92 5.96 -4.70
C GLY A 294 27.10 5.85 -5.99
N THR A 295 26.22 4.84 -6.08
CA THR A 295 25.38 4.54 -7.23
C THR A 295 24.02 4.07 -6.77
N MET A 296 23.01 4.18 -7.63
CA MET A 296 21.66 3.72 -7.35
C MET A 296 21.34 2.49 -8.21
N TYR A 297 20.61 1.54 -7.63
CA TYR A 297 20.03 0.41 -8.34
C TYR A 297 18.60 0.19 -7.88
N MET A 298 17.78 -0.36 -8.78
CA MET A 298 16.36 -0.57 -8.51
C MET A 298 16.15 -1.68 -7.48
N THR A 299 15.23 -1.44 -6.56
CA THR A 299 14.77 -2.44 -5.60
C THR A 299 13.25 -2.54 -5.60
N VAL A 300 12.75 -3.75 -5.35
CA VAL A 300 11.31 -4.06 -5.26
C VAL A 300 10.96 -4.52 -3.85
N THR A 301 9.71 -4.29 -3.44
CA THR A 301 9.18 -4.75 -2.16
C THR A 301 9.13 -6.28 -2.13
N GLN A 302 9.73 -6.89 -1.11
CA GLN A 302 9.71 -8.34 -0.86
C GLN A 302 8.80 -8.67 0.32
N THR A 303 8.86 -7.90 1.40
CA THR A 303 7.90 -8.00 2.53
C THR A 303 7.55 -6.62 3.06
N LEU A 304 6.31 -6.47 3.52
CA LEU A 304 5.83 -5.25 4.17
C LEU A 304 4.91 -5.62 5.32
N ASP A 305 5.27 -5.21 6.53
CA ASP A 305 4.48 -5.43 7.73
C ASP A 305 4.12 -4.10 8.36
N SER A 306 2.91 -3.98 8.89
CA SER A 306 2.39 -2.76 9.51
C SER A 306 1.47 -3.10 10.68
N VAL A 307 1.58 -2.32 11.75
CA VAL A 307 0.73 -2.37 12.94
C VAL A 307 0.13 -0.98 13.14
N TYR A 308 -1.18 -0.93 13.39
CA TYR A 308 -1.94 0.31 13.54
C TYR A 308 -2.28 0.52 15.02
N HIS A 309 -1.86 1.65 15.58
CA HIS A 309 -1.90 1.92 17.02
C HIS A 309 -2.97 2.94 17.40
N SER A 310 -3.14 3.99 16.60
CA SER A 310 -4.12 5.04 16.88
C SER A 310 -4.57 5.78 15.60
N PRO A 311 -5.76 6.39 15.58
CA PRO A 311 -6.24 7.06 14.38
C PRO A 311 -5.53 8.40 14.13
N ALA A 312 -5.59 8.87 12.89
CA ALA A 312 -5.27 10.24 12.48
C ALA A 312 -6.38 10.76 11.57
N GLN A 313 -6.66 12.06 11.65
CA GLN A 313 -7.82 12.72 11.03
C GLN A 313 -7.36 13.94 10.22
N PRO A 314 -8.21 14.50 9.33
CA PRO A 314 -7.87 15.69 8.55
C PRO A 314 -7.32 16.83 9.40
N GLY A 315 -6.29 17.51 8.90
CA GLY A 315 -5.57 18.57 9.59
C GLY A 315 -4.53 18.10 10.62
N ASP A 316 -4.51 16.82 10.99
CA ASP A 316 -3.41 16.28 11.78
C ASP A 316 -2.11 16.31 10.94
N THR A 317 -0.99 16.68 11.57
CA THR A 317 0.34 16.57 10.96
C THR A 317 0.97 15.24 11.35
N LEU A 318 1.40 14.47 10.35
CA LEU A 318 2.14 13.23 10.52
C LEU A 318 3.63 13.47 10.34
N ARG A 319 4.43 12.98 11.29
CA ARG A 319 5.90 12.86 11.21
C ARG A 319 6.26 11.39 11.03
N ILE A 320 6.84 11.06 9.89
CA ILE A 320 7.18 9.70 9.48
C ILE A 320 8.69 9.52 9.63
N VAL A 321 9.10 8.68 10.57
CA VAL A 321 10.52 8.42 10.88
C VAL A 321 10.90 7.06 10.32
N ASN A 322 11.85 7.04 9.38
CA ASN A 322 12.30 5.84 8.69
C ASN A 322 13.76 5.57 9.05
N ILE A 323 14.08 4.38 9.53
CA ILE A 323 15.44 3.99 9.93
C ILE A 323 15.81 2.67 9.25
N THR A 324 16.94 2.64 8.55
CA THR A 324 17.43 1.41 7.93
C THR A 324 17.97 0.43 8.97
N LEU A 325 17.59 -0.84 8.87
CA LEU A 325 18.02 -1.90 9.76
C LEU A 325 19.23 -2.65 9.19
N THR A 326 19.15 -3.11 7.95
CA THR A 326 20.26 -3.81 7.29
C THR A 326 20.34 -3.45 5.81
N LEU A 327 21.56 -3.33 5.29
CA LEU A 327 21.85 -3.24 3.87
C LEU A 327 22.74 -4.44 3.49
N GLY A 328 22.12 -5.54 3.05
CA GLY A 328 22.82 -6.72 2.57
C GLY A 328 23.01 -6.69 1.05
N ALA A 329 23.75 -7.65 0.50
CA ALA A 329 24.02 -7.73 -0.94
C ALA A 329 22.76 -7.94 -1.82
N ARG A 330 21.70 -8.56 -1.26
CA ARG A 330 20.47 -8.91 -1.99
C ARG A 330 19.18 -8.39 -1.34
N SER A 331 19.27 -7.93 -0.10
CA SER A 331 18.11 -7.58 0.71
C SER A 331 18.44 -6.41 1.62
N HIS A 332 17.48 -5.49 1.70
CA HIS A 332 17.58 -4.24 2.43
C HIS A 332 16.35 -4.12 3.31
N SER A 333 16.53 -3.74 4.56
CA SER A 333 15.40 -3.62 5.49
C SER A 333 15.40 -2.27 6.19
N ALA A 334 14.21 -1.77 6.46
CA ALA A 334 13.97 -0.54 7.21
C ALA A 334 12.75 -0.68 8.11
N ARG A 335 12.74 0.08 9.20
CA ARG A 335 11.57 0.29 10.05
C ARG A 335 11.04 1.70 9.87
N THR A 336 9.73 1.85 10.02
CA THR A 336 9.03 3.12 9.92
C THR A 336 8.13 3.31 11.13
N GLU A 337 8.10 4.53 11.67
CA GLU A 337 7.11 4.95 12.65
C GLU A 337 6.39 6.20 12.13
N ILE A 338 5.06 6.17 12.14
CA ILE A 338 4.19 7.29 11.77
C ILE A 338 3.65 7.90 13.06
N TRP A 339 4.13 9.09 13.39
CA TRP A 339 3.72 9.84 14.58
C TRP A 339 2.73 10.92 14.20
N ASN A 340 1.61 11.02 14.90
CA ASN A 340 0.75 12.20 14.84
C ASN A 340 1.33 13.24 15.81
N VAL A 341 1.97 14.27 15.28
CA VAL A 341 2.60 15.31 16.11
C VAL A 341 1.59 16.32 16.65
N THR A 342 0.42 16.45 16.00
CA THR A 342 -0.69 17.27 16.51
C THR A 342 -1.29 16.66 17.79
N LYS A 343 -1.40 15.33 17.85
CA LYS A 343 -2.01 14.58 18.97
C LYS A 343 -1.00 13.82 19.84
N HIS A 344 0.30 13.97 19.58
CA HIS A 344 1.41 13.34 20.30
C HIS A 344 1.26 11.84 20.53
N ARG A 345 0.95 11.08 19.47
CA ARG A 345 0.77 9.61 19.57
C ARG A 345 1.27 8.87 18.34
N LEU A 346 1.65 7.61 18.54
CA LEU A 346 2.02 6.71 17.45
C LEU A 346 0.76 6.27 16.70
N VAL A 347 0.72 6.51 15.39
CA VAL A 347 -0.39 6.14 14.50
C VAL A 347 -0.18 4.74 13.96
N ALA A 348 1.01 4.48 13.41
CA ALA A 348 1.37 3.20 12.84
C ALA A 348 2.87 2.95 12.96
N SER A 349 3.26 1.68 12.98
CA SER A 349 4.66 1.25 12.83
C SER A 349 4.74 0.16 11.77
N GLY A 350 5.84 0.07 11.04
CA GLY A 350 6.01 -0.97 10.04
C GLY A 350 7.46 -1.36 9.76
N THR A 351 7.63 -2.52 9.16
CA THR A 351 8.91 -3.03 8.65
C THR A 351 8.79 -3.32 7.16
N HIS A 352 9.81 -2.94 6.40
CA HIS A 352 9.84 -3.10 4.96
C HIS A 352 11.15 -3.76 4.56
N VAL A 353 11.05 -4.88 3.84
CA VAL A 353 12.18 -5.53 3.20
C VAL A 353 12.07 -5.36 1.69
N LYS A 354 13.11 -4.79 1.08
CA LYS A 354 13.27 -4.69 -0.37
C LYS A 354 14.39 -5.59 -0.85
N MET A 355 14.28 -6.06 -2.07
CA MET A 355 15.31 -6.87 -2.72
C MET A 355 15.67 -6.32 -4.09
N VAL A 356 16.85 -6.71 -4.57
CA VAL A 356 17.21 -6.55 -5.98
C VAL A 356 16.46 -7.63 -6.78
N PRO A 357 15.69 -7.27 -7.83
CA PRO A 357 14.98 -8.25 -8.64
C PRO A 357 15.96 -9.17 -9.40
N SER A 358 15.54 -10.40 -9.69
CA SER A 358 16.34 -11.33 -10.50
C SER A 358 16.50 -10.84 -11.94
N PRO A 359 17.64 -11.12 -12.61
CA PRO A 359 17.79 -10.87 -14.05
C PRO A 359 16.70 -11.57 -14.87
N LEU A 360 16.35 -11.01 -16.03
CA LEU A 360 15.35 -11.59 -16.94
C LEU A 360 15.78 -13.00 -17.37
N HIS A 361 14.89 -13.99 -17.23
CA HIS A 361 14.96 -15.20 -18.04
C HIS A 361 14.48 -14.84 -19.45
N VAL A 362 15.41 -14.65 -20.39
CA VAL A 362 15.08 -14.65 -21.81
C VAL A 362 15.07 -16.13 -22.21
N GLU A 363 13.89 -16.73 -22.33
CA GLU A 363 13.82 -18.01 -23.03
C GLU A 363 14.32 -17.79 -24.47
N PRO A 364 15.27 -18.62 -24.96
CA PRO A 364 15.66 -18.55 -26.35
C PRO A 364 14.42 -18.81 -27.19
N LYS A 365 14.06 -17.86 -28.05
CA LYS A 365 13.08 -18.11 -29.11
C LYS A 365 13.63 -19.27 -29.94
N LEU A 366 12.97 -20.43 -29.86
CA LEU A 366 13.20 -21.57 -30.74
C LEU A 366 12.67 -21.28 -32.14
#